data_AF-A0A3A0FXJ3-F1
#
_entry.id   AF-A0A3A0FXJ3-F1
#
_cell.length_a   1.000
_cell.length_b   1.000
_cell.length_c   1.000
_cell.angle_alpha   90.00
_cell.angle_beta   90.00
_cell.angle_gamma   90.00
#
_symmetry.space_group_name_H-M   'P 1'
#
loop_
_entity.id
_entity.type
_entity.pdbx_description
1 polymer ?
#
loop_
_entity_poly.entity_id
_entity_poly.type
_entity_poly.pdbx_seq_one_letter_code
_entity_poly.pdbx_strand_id
1 'polypeptide(L)'
;MTEVLLEKANLAPATGLSPDSPRAPQSAVNPHEIFQRNGAAPSVKAVSPGVSERSLDVPTNLHTDLSRSQLGDILSDRNFKNLGISNQNKFLQVLSATLAANSDHHTVEIYNEFLKLLDRQVKGEQLLFQKDRDTTAQTVLDHLHILATHPEEKLDSALILNRGEILRSMIEEINCADTEMNQGKVYATCTQTTAFTQLARSNPAEYARLIQEIVTQGQARLVEEDPETGERRLSTELALPYTSSALLQEALNERSVTESLLQNGVNLMVGAYQDGLYQGQVETIYEAIFGLPFERLDNKGERAIDPDKIVDELRRVTTDGCGKNMVSLVTDMKGKHANHALEVLAIEGNQVLLRNPWGKEFLDAAALNGRIVDAERSIYSMSLDEFKQRLNYAMLTSADASSRFGLTPGWDDPVYGPTVFFEGTKQESKKTERREEAPKGSKSQQFRTHRYDPEGPATIERDNGGELVRDRMIGRRPPKRRGLFDDL
;
A
#
# COMPACT_ATOMS: atom_id res chain seq x y z
N MET A 1 -30.09 35.35 39.90
CA MET A 1 -30.14 33.87 39.79
C MET A 1 -29.52 33.50 38.45
N THR A 2 -28.33 32.90 38.36
CA THR A 2 -27.38 32.53 39.42
C THR A 2 -25.95 32.67 38.87
N GLU A 3 -24.99 32.85 39.77
CA GLU A 3 -23.60 33.27 39.52
C GLU A 3 -22.64 32.06 39.51
N VAL A 4 -21.34 32.30 39.20
CA VAL A 4 -20.17 31.54 39.72
C VAL A 4 -19.96 30.10 39.14
N LEU A 5 -18.76 29.59 38.80
CA LEU A 5 -17.36 30.08 38.81
C LEU A 5 -16.57 29.39 37.66
N LEU A 6 -15.42 29.98 37.26
CA LEU A 6 -14.41 29.34 36.40
C LEU A 6 -13.06 29.47 37.12
N GLU A 7 -12.51 28.35 37.61
CA GLU A 7 -11.34 28.36 38.51
C GLU A 7 -10.03 28.19 37.74
N LYS A 8 -9.07 29.10 37.98
CA LYS A 8 -7.72 29.05 37.41
C LYS A 8 -6.75 28.50 38.44
N ALA A 9 -6.00 27.46 38.10
CA ALA A 9 -4.83 27.03 38.86
C ALA A 9 -3.55 27.51 38.16
N ASN A 10 -2.86 28.49 38.77
CA ASN A 10 -1.47 28.84 38.44
C ASN A 10 -0.54 28.00 39.32
N LEU A 11 0.46 27.33 38.74
CA LEU A 11 1.69 26.97 39.46
C LEU A 11 2.93 27.27 38.61
N ALA A 12 3.99 27.68 39.31
CA ALA A 12 5.19 28.31 38.74
C ALA A 12 6.23 27.28 38.25
N PRO A 13 7.20 27.68 37.39
CA PRO A 13 8.20 26.76 36.87
C PRO A 13 9.27 26.43 37.92
N ALA A 14 9.53 25.14 38.11
CA ALA A 14 10.69 24.67 38.87
C ALA A 14 11.94 24.65 37.98
N THR A 15 12.94 25.45 38.34
CA THR A 15 14.26 25.46 37.69
C THR A 15 15.20 24.44 38.33
N GLY A 16 16.03 23.81 37.48
CA GLY A 16 17.28 23.17 37.90
C GLY A 16 17.29 21.65 37.87
N LEU A 17 18.08 21.10 36.95
CA LEU A 17 18.94 19.93 37.19
C LEU A 17 20.20 20.07 36.33
N SER A 18 21.34 19.62 36.87
CA SER A 18 22.68 19.79 36.29
C SER A 18 22.99 18.68 35.27
N PRO A 19 23.76 18.95 34.20
CA PRO A 19 24.30 17.91 33.34
C PRO A 19 25.60 17.37 33.93
N ASP A 20 25.66 16.09 34.32
CA ASP A 20 26.95 15.40 34.45
C ASP A 20 26.84 13.86 34.51
N SER A 21 27.84 13.21 33.89
CA SER A 21 28.18 11.77 33.99
C SER A 21 27.25 10.71 33.32
N PRO A 22 27.79 9.53 32.94
CA PRO A 22 28.99 9.35 32.11
C PRO A 22 28.79 8.32 30.98
N ARG A 23 29.74 8.26 30.03
CA ARG A 23 29.77 7.24 28.96
C ARG A 23 29.85 5.82 29.52
N ALA A 24 29.00 4.92 29.03
CA ALA A 24 29.20 3.47 29.16
C ALA A 24 30.24 2.95 28.14
N PRO A 25 31.06 1.94 28.48
CA PRO A 25 32.05 1.38 27.57
C PRO A 25 31.44 0.40 26.57
N GLN A 26 31.86 0.47 25.31
CA GLN A 26 31.62 -0.58 24.32
C GLN A 26 32.61 -1.74 24.56
N SER A 27 32.10 -2.93 24.88
CA SER A 27 32.90 -4.16 24.85
C SER A 27 32.68 -4.90 23.54
N ALA A 28 33.66 -4.86 22.65
CA ALA A 28 33.66 -5.68 21.44
C ALA A 28 33.81 -7.17 21.83
N VAL A 29 32.90 -8.02 21.34
CA VAL A 29 33.03 -9.48 21.45
C VAL A 29 33.59 -10.00 20.13
N ASN A 30 34.72 -10.72 20.22
CA ASN A 30 35.47 -11.22 19.07
C ASN A 30 35.02 -12.66 18.74
N PRO A 31 34.48 -12.97 17.55
CA PRO A 31 33.84 -14.25 17.25
C PRO A 31 34.80 -15.38 16.83
N HIS A 32 36.04 -15.39 17.32
CA HIS A 32 37.06 -16.38 16.95
C HIS A 32 37.80 -17.01 18.14
N GLU A 33 37.08 -17.76 18.97
CA GLU A 33 37.66 -18.84 19.78
C GLU A 33 36.81 -20.11 19.67
N ILE A 34 37.30 -21.10 18.90
CA ILE A 34 36.72 -22.44 18.83
C ILE A 34 37.84 -23.47 19.05
N PHE A 35 37.49 -24.59 19.69
CA PHE A 35 38.27 -25.82 19.87
C PHE A 35 39.50 -25.76 20.79
N GLN A 36 39.33 -26.27 22.02
CA GLN A 36 39.87 -27.60 22.40
C GLN A 36 39.50 -27.98 23.85
N ARG A 37 38.78 -29.09 24.05
CA ARG A 37 39.18 -30.19 24.97
C ARG A 37 38.17 -31.34 24.98
N ASN A 38 38.70 -32.57 24.99
CA ASN A 38 37.94 -33.82 25.04
C ASN A 38 37.46 -34.14 26.48
N GLY A 39 36.31 -34.82 26.60
CA GLY A 39 35.81 -35.37 27.86
C GLY A 39 34.75 -36.46 27.62
N ALA A 40 34.95 -37.64 28.20
CA ALA A 40 34.24 -38.88 27.94
C ALA A 40 32.69 -38.85 28.04
N ALA A 41 32.02 -39.69 27.24
CA ALA A 41 30.58 -39.88 27.24
C ALA A 41 30.08 -40.81 28.37
N PRO A 42 29.01 -40.45 29.10
CA PRO A 42 28.22 -41.38 29.90
C PRO A 42 27.09 -42.01 29.08
N SER A 43 26.82 -43.29 29.30
CA SER A 43 25.76 -44.04 28.61
C SER A 43 24.35 -43.52 28.97
N VAL A 44 23.63 -42.97 27.99
CA VAL A 44 22.23 -42.58 28.15
C VAL A 44 21.35 -43.82 28.12
N LYS A 45 20.67 -44.12 29.23
CA LYS A 45 19.56 -45.09 29.23
C LYS A 45 18.44 -44.57 28.33
N ALA A 46 17.87 -45.44 27.49
CA ALA A 46 16.69 -45.11 26.71
C ALA A 46 15.52 -44.77 27.65
N VAL A 47 15.24 -43.48 27.79
CA VAL A 47 13.98 -42.98 28.36
C VAL A 47 12.97 -42.99 27.23
N SER A 48 11.90 -43.78 27.38
CA SER A 48 10.79 -43.78 26.43
C SER A 48 10.27 -42.35 26.26
N PRO A 49 9.99 -41.88 25.03
CA PRO A 49 9.37 -40.59 24.81
C PRO A 49 7.92 -40.65 25.31
N GLY A 50 7.73 -40.36 26.60
CA GLY A 50 6.44 -39.92 27.09
C GLY A 50 6.11 -38.63 26.36
N VAL A 51 5.24 -38.72 25.36
CA VAL A 51 4.63 -37.55 24.73
C VAL A 51 3.77 -36.91 25.80
N SER A 52 4.37 -35.98 26.54
CA SER A 52 3.63 -35.06 27.40
C SER A 52 2.62 -34.36 26.51
N GLU A 53 1.34 -34.53 26.83
CA GLU A 53 0.27 -33.74 26.28
C GLU A 53 0.56 -32.27 26.64
N ARG A 54 1.22 -31.57 25.71
CA ARG A 54 1.39 -30.12 25.82
C ARG A 54 0.03 -29.52 25.54
N SER A 55 -0.65 -29.12 26.60
CA SER A 55 -1.93 -28.42 26.52
C SER A 55 -1.80 -27.19 25.64
N LEU A 56 -2.83 -26.92 24.85
CA LEU A 56 -2.97 -25.68 24.11
C LEU A 56 -3.28 -24.57 25.12
N ASP A 57 -2.49 -23.50 25.13
CA ASP A 57 -2.70 -22.36 26.03
C ASP A 57 -3.74 -21.42 25.41
N VAL A 58 -5.01 -21.84 25.47
CA VAL A 58 -6.14 -21.03 24.98
C VAL A 58 -6.23 -19.76 25.84
N PRO A 59 -6.15 -18.55 25.25
CA PRO A 59 -6.30 -17.31 26.01
C PRO A 59 -7.65 -17.28 26.75
N THR A 60 -7.65 -16.92 28.03
CA THR A 60 -8.86 -16.94 28.87
C THR A 60 -10.01 -16.12 28.30
N ASN A 61 -9.69 -15.04 27.59
CA ASN A 61 -10.65 -14.11 27.01
C ASN A 61 -11.23 -14.62 25.68
N LEU A 62 -10.54 -15.54 24.99
CA LEU A 62 -11.09 -16.13 23.76
C LEU A 62 -12.38 -16.93 24.04
N HIS A 63 -12.58 -17.39 25.27
CA HIS A 63 -13.79 -18.07 25.72
C HIS A 63 -14.97 -17.13 26.04
N THR A 64 -14.77 -15.82 26.14
CA THR A 64 -15.87 -14.84 26.28
C THR A 64 -16.36 -14.35 24.93
N ASP A 65 -15.45 -14.24 23.95
CA ASP A 65 -15.71 -13.50 22.71
C ASP A 65 -16.11 -14.42 21.54
N LEU A 66 -15.73 -15.71 21.59
CA LEU A 66 -16.23 -16.75 20.67
C LEU A 66 -17.32 -17.61 21.31
N SER A 67 -18.33 -17.97 20.52
CA SER A 67 -19.22 -19.06 20.91
C SER A 67 -18.43 -20.37 21.04
N ARG A 68 -18.89 -21.26 21.93
CA ARG A 68 -18.30 -22.60 22.08
C ARG A 68 -18.31 -23.42 20.78
N SER A 69 -19.23 -23.11 19.85
CA SER A 69 -19.26 -23.73 18.51
C SER A 69 -18.07 -23.26 17.69
N GLN A 70 -17.91 -21.94 17.50
CA GLN A 70 -16.83 -21.36 16.70
C GLN A 70 -15.43 -21.77 17.19
N LEU A 71 -15.19 -21.76 18.51
CA LEU A 71 -13.94 -22.27 19.05
C LEU A 71 -13.79 -23.78 18.82
N GLY A 72 -14.86 -24.55 18.98
CA GLY A 72 -14.88 -25.98 18.68
C GLY A 72 -14.55 -26.27 17.21
N ASP A 73 -15.08 -25.48 16.29
CA ASP A 73 -14.86 -25.58 14.85
C ASP A 73 -13.39 -25.33 14.50
N ILE A 74 -12.78 -24.22 14.97
CA ILE A 74 -11.34 -23.95 14.80
C ILE A 74 -10.47 -25.06 15.41
N LEU A 75 -10.76 -25.49 16.64
CA LEU A 75 -10.03 -26.59 17.28
C LEU A 75 -10.27 -27.94 16.59
N SER A 76 -11.34 -28.06 15.79
CA SER A 76 -11.63 -29.25 14.97
C SER A 76 -10.95 -29.20 13.60
N ASP A 77 -10.62 -28.01 13.09
CA ASP A 77 -10.11 -27.80 11.75
C ASP A 77 -8.77 -28.55 11.52
N ARG A 78 -8.62 -29.10 10.31
CA ARG A 78 -7.46 -29.89 9.94
C ARG A 78 -6.23 -29.02 9.74
N ASN A 79 -6.37 -27.85 9.12
CA ASN A 79 -5.26 -26.96 8.84
C ASN A 79 -4.75 -26.30 10.13
N PHE A 80 -5.63 -25.94 11.06
CA PHE A 80 -5.27 -25.53 12.42
C PHE A 80 -4.54 -26.65 13.19
N LYS A 81 -5.05 -27.89 13.15
CA LYS A 81 -4.37 -29.05 13.77
C LYS A 81 -2.99 -29.35 13.20
N ASN A 82 -2.75 -29.02 11.93
CA ASN A 82 -1.46 -29.18 11.28
C ASN A 82 -0.46 -28.07 11.67
N LEU A 83 -0.93 -26.92 12.18
CA LEU A 83 -0.03 -25.94 12.79
C LEU A 83 0.63 -26.57 14.02
N GLY A 84 1.96 -26.44 14.17
CA GLY A 84 2.61 -26.82 15.42
C GLY A 84 2.10 -25.98 16.60
N ILE A 85 2.10 -26.54 17.82
CA ILE A 85 1.48 -25.93 19.03
C ILE A 85 1.85 -24.45 19.23
N SER A 86 3.11 -24.05 18.97
CA SER A 86 3.52 -22.64 19.06
C SER A 86 2.76 -21.74 18.08
N ASN A 87 2.49 -22.20 16.86
CA ASN A 87 1.75 -21.47 15.84
C ASN A 87 0.23 -21.54 16.07
N GLN A 88 -0.28 -22.62 16.66
CA GLN A 88 -1.67 -22.66 17.18
C GLN A 88 -1.89 -21.59 18.24
N ASN A 89 -0.98 -21.47 19.22
CA ASN A 89 -1.04 -20.42 20.25
C ASN A 89 -0.98 -19.01 19.63
N LYS A 90 -0.07 -18.76 18.67
CA LYS A 90 -0.02 -17.47 17.93
C LYS A 90 -1.35 -17.16 17.24
N PHE A 91 -1.89 -18.11 16.48
CA PHE A 91 -3.15 -17.94 15.75
C PHE A 91 -4.32 -17.59 16.68
N LEU A 92 -4.45 -18.31 17.81
CA LEU A 92 -5.48 -18.00 18.81
C LEU A 92 -5.27 -16.65 19.51
N GLN A 93 -4.03 -16.19 19.68
CA GLN A 93 -3.73 -14.86 20.23
C GLN A 93 -4.06 -13.74 19.25
N VAL A 94 -3.75 -13.90 17.95
CA VAL A 94 -4.16 -12.93 16.90
C VAL A 94 -5.69 -12.88 16.81
N LEU A 95 -6.38 -14.03 16.85
CA LEU A 95 -7.84 -14.09 16.87
C LEU A 95 -8.42 -13.39 18.11
N SER A 96 -7.90 -13.69 19.30
CA SER A 96 -8.36 -13.05 20.54
C SER A 96 -8.15 -11.54 20.53
N ALA A 97 -7.02 -11.05 20.00
CA ALA A 97 -6.74 -9.61 19.91
C ALA A 97 -7.64 -8.92 18.87
N THR A 98 -7.93 -9.59 17.75
CA THR A 98 -8.80 -9.04 16.70
C THR A 98 -10.25 -8.97 17.19
N LEU A 99 -10.74 -9.99 17.90
CA LEU A 99 -12.09 -10.00 18.47
C LEU A 99 -12.26 -9.00 19.62
N ALA A 100 -11.35 -8.98 20.59
CA ALA A 100 -11.46 -8.09 21.76
C ALA A 100 -11.51 -6.60 21.41
N ALA A 101 -10.97 -6.22 20.24
CA ALA A 101 -10.93 -4.85 19.74
C ALA A 101 -12.01 -4.54 18.69
N ASN A 102 -12.83 -5.51 18.29
CA ASN A 102 -13.95 -5.37 17.35
C ASN A 102 -15.22 -5.91 18.01
N SER A 103 -16.05 -5.02 18.56
CA SER A 103 -17.25 -5.38 19.33
C SER A 103 -18.28 -6.20 18.53
N ASP A 104 -19.23 -6.82 19.26
CA ASP A 104 -20.23 -7.86 18.91
C ASP A 104 -20.86 -7.89 17.50
N HIS A 105 -20.72 -6.84 16.69
CA HIS A 105 -21.23 -6.75 15.33
C HIS A 105 -20.31 -7.32 14.23
N HIS A 106 -19.07 -7.73 14.56
CA HIS A 106 -18.11 -8.28 13.57
C HIS A 106 -17.55 -9.67 13.94
N THR A 107 -17.99 -10.28 15.04
CA THR A 107 -17.47 -11.57 15.54
C THR A 107 -17.59 -12.71 14.52
N VAL A 108 -18.64 -12.72 13.70
CA VAL A 108 -18.89 -13.80 12.71
C VAL A 108 -18.05 -13.59 11.46
N GLU A 109 -17.93 -12.36 10.99
CA GLU A 109 -17.10 -11.93 9.86
C GLU A 109 -15.63 -12.23 10.15
N ILE A 110 -15.10 -11.74 11.28
CA ILE A 110 -13.72 -11.99 11.73
C ILE A 110 -13.48 -13.50 11.84
N TYR A 111 -14.37 -14.24 12.48
CA TYR A 111 -14.25 -15.70 12.57
C TYR A 111 -14.13 -16.38 11.19
N ASN A 112 -14.96 -15.97 10.22
CA ASN A 112 -14.90 -16.50 8.86
C ASN A 112 -13.60 -16.14 8.13
N GLU A 113 -13.05 -14.94 8.35
CA GLU A 113 -11.73 -14.56 7.81
C GLU A 113 -10.60 -15.42 8.38
N PHE A 114 -10.65 -15.78 9.66
CA PHE A 114 -9.66 -16.69 10.25
C PHE A 114 -9.76 -18.13 9.70
N LEU A 115 -10.95 -18.61 9.36
CA LEU A 115 -11.09 -19.88 8.62
C LEU A 115 -10.47 -19.77 7.22
N LYS A 116 -10.74 -18.67 6.48
CA LYS A 116 -10.11 -18.42 5.16
C LYS A 116 -8.58 -18.37 5.25
N LEU A 117 -7.99 -17.79 6.30
CA LEU A 117 -6.53 -17.75 6.51
C LEU A 117 -5.92 -19.15 6.63
N LEU A 118 -6.62 -20.10 7.26
CA LEU A 118 -6.16 -21.48 7.41
C LEU A 118 -6.13 -22.23 6.07
N ASP A 119 -7.09 -21.96 5.20
CA ASP A 119 -7.25 -22.64 3.91
C ASP A 119 -6.51 -21.96 2.74
N ARG A 120 -6.26 -20.64 2.81
CA ARG A 120 -5.64 -19.89 1.71
C ARG A 120 -4.22 -20.38 1.44
N GLN A 121 -3.93 -20.59 0.16
CA GLN A 121 -2.59 -20.89 -0.34
C GLN A 121 -2.13 -19.80 -1.31
N VAL A 122 -0.83 -19.52 -1.29
CA VAL A 122 -0.15 -18.66 -2.25
C VAL A 122 1.00 -19.48 -2.84
N LYS A 123 1.06 -19.59 -4.17
CA LYS A 123 2.10 -20.39 -4.89
C LYS A 123 2.21 -21.86 -4.43
N GLY A 124 1.12 -22.44 -3.91
CA GLY A 124 1.07 -23.83 -3.43
C GLY A 124 1.52 -24.03 -1.98
N GLU A 125 1.92 -22.96 -1.28
CA GLU A 125 2.25 -22.96 0.14
C GLU A 125 1.10 -22.33 0.94
N GLN A 126 0.89 -22.80 2.18
CA GLN A 126 -0.14 -22.25 3.07
C GLN A 126 0.19 -20.80 3.45
N LEU A 127 -0.79 -19.91 3.38
CA LEU A 127 -0.62 -18.46 3.59
C LEU A 127 0.11 -18.14 4.89
N LEU A 128 -0.32 -18.74 5.99
CA LEU A 128 0.23 -18.49 7.33
C LEU A 128 1.71 -18.83 7.46
N PHE A 129 2.28 -19.58 6.50
CA PHE A 129 3.69 -19.94 6.41
C PHE A 129 4.44 -19.27 5.26
N GLN A 130 3.78 -18.42 4.45
CA GLN A 130 4.48 -17.52 3.54
C GLN A 130 5.46 -16.66 4.34
N LYS A 131 6.68 -16.54 3.83
CA LYS A 131 7.77 -15.77 4.43
C LYS A 131 7.94 -14.44 3.74
N ASP A 132 8.34 -13.44 4.52
CA ASP A 132 8.72 -12.12 4.01
C ASP A 132 9.97 -12.17 3.12
N ARG A 133 10.35 -11.01 2.57
CA ARG A 133 11.51 -10.92 1.68
C ARG A 133 12.82 -10.68 2.44
N ASP A 134 12.75 -10.37 3.72
CA ASP A 134 13.90 -10.05 4.55
C ASP A 134 14.66 -11.30 5.03
N THR A 135 15.90 -11.07 5.44
CA THR A 135 16.80 -12.01 6.13
C THR A 135 16.20 -12.64 7.40
N THR A 136 15.23 -11.98 8.06
CA THR A 136 14.53 -12.55 9.23
C THR A 136 13.62 -13.73 8.88
N ALA A 137 13.17 -13.84 7.63
CA ALA A 137 12.37 -14.95 7.10
C ALA A 137 11.12 -15.27 7.93
N GLN A 138 10.50 -14.22 8.50
CA GLN A 138 9.32 -14.31 9.35
C GLN A 138 8.07 -14.61 8.51
N THR A 139 7.15 -15.36 9.09
CA THR A 139 5.92 -15.75 8.40
C THR A 139 4.82 -14.70 8.53
N VAL A 140 3.79 -14.75 7.68
CA VAL A 140 2.56 -13.96 7.87
C VAL A 140 2.05 -14.06 9.31
N LEU A 141 2.00 -15.27 9.86
CA LEU A 141 1.52 -15.50 11.22
C LEU A 141 2.44 -14.87 12.29
N ASP A 142 3.74 -14.77 12.05
CA ASP A 142 4.67 -14.07 12.93
C ASP A 142 4.40 -12.56 12.93
N HIS A 143 4.21 -11.95 11.76
CA HIS A 143 3.88 -10.52 11.63
C HIS A 143 2.54 -10.15 12.26
N LEU A 144 1.49 -10.95 11.99
CA LEU A 144 0.19 -10.81 12.64
C LEU A 144 0.31 -10.93 14.17
N HIS A 145 1.09 -11.90 14.66
CA HIS A 145 1.30 -12.13 16.09
C HIS A 145 2.08 -10.98 16.76
N ILE A 146 3.16 -10.51 16.14
CA ILE A 146 3.94 -9.36 16.64
C ILE A 146 3.03 -8.13 16.76
N LEU A 147 2.19 -7.86 15.75
CA LEU A 147 1.24 -6.75 15.81
C LEU A 147 0.16 -6.97 16.88
N ALA A 148 -0.34 -8.21 17.06
CA ALA A 148 -1.34 -8.55 18.05
C ALA A 148 -0.83 -8.53 19.51
N THR A 149 0.46 -8.72 19.75
CA THR A 149 1.05 -8.76 21.12
C THR A 149 2.08 -7.68 21.41
N HIS A 150 2.31 -6.72 20.50
CA HIS A 150 3.10 -5.53 20.79
C HIS A 150 2.58 -4.79 22.05
N PRO A 151 3.44 -4.29 22.96
CA PRO A 151 2.97 -3.55 24.13
C PRO A 151 2.33 -2.21 23.74
N GLU A 152 1.14 -1.92 24.26
CA GLU A 152 0.37 -0.72 23.88
C GLU A 152 1.08 0.57 24.29
N GLU A 153 1.82 0.57 25.40
CA GLU A 153 2.58 1.71 25.88
C GLU A 153 3.75 2.13 24.97
N LYS A 154 4.00 1.39 23.89
CA LYS A 154 5.00 1.69 22.85
C LYS A 154 4.39 2.17 21.53
N LEU A 155 3.07 2.10 21.38
CA LEU A 155 2.36 2.55 20.19
C LEU A 155 1.96 4.03 20.34
N ASP A 156 1.84 4.75 19.22
CA ASP A 156 1.18 6.06 19.21
C ASP A 156 -0.30 5.90 19.59
N SER A 157 -0.87 6.90 20.28
CA SER A 157 -2.24 6.85 20.79
C SER A 157 -3.28 6.56 19.70
N ALA A 158 -3.09 7.03 18.48
CA ALA A 158 -4.00 6.73 17.38
C ALA A 158 -3.87 5.27 16.91
N LEU A 159 -2.67 4.68 16.96
CA LEU A 159 -2.44 3.26 16.65
C LEU A 159 -3.02 2.33 17.73
N ILE A 160 -2.96 2.72 19.02
CA ILE A 160 -3.61 1.97 20.11
C ILE A 160 -5.12 1.86 19.82
N LEU A 161 -5.78 3.00 19.57
CA LEU A 161 -7.22 3.08 19.35
C LEU A 161 -7.69 2.31 18.10
N ASN A 162 -6.86 2.21 17.07
CA ASN A 162 -7.20 1.55 15.80
C ASN A 162 -6.62 0.13 15.66
N ARG A 163 -5.91 -0.40 16.66
CA ARG A 163 -5.16 -1.68 16.56
C ARG A 163 -6.01 -2.85 16.09
N GLY A 164 -7.25 -2.95 16.60
CA GLY A 164 -8.20 -4.00 16.22
C GLY A 164 -8.60 -3.94 14.75
N GLU A 165 -8.90 -2.74 14.26
CA GLU A 165 -9.26 -2.51 12.86
C GLU A 165 -8.04 -2.68 11.95
N ILE A 166 -6.84 -2.28 12.37
CA ILE A 166 -5.60 -2.53 11.61
C ILE A 166 -5.33 -4.04 11.47
N LEU A 167 -5.50 -4.82 12.55
CA LEU A 167 -5.37 -6.28 12.50
C LEU A 167 -6.41 -6.91 11.57
N ARG A 168 -7.68 -6.50 11.70
CA ARG A 168 -8.80 -6.98 10.89
C ARG A 168 -8.60 -6.64 9.41
N SER A 169 -8.38 -5.37 9.10
CA SER A 169 -8.12 -4.83 7.75
C SER A 169 -6.95 -5.56 7.08
N MET A 170 -5.84 -5.77 7.80
CA MET A 170 -4.72 -6.57 7.28
C MET A 170 -5.13 -8.02 6.95
N ILE A 171 -5.95 -8.65 7.80
CA ILE A 171 -6.42 -10.03 7.64
C ILE A 171 -7.38 -10.16 6.44
N GLU A 172 -8.31 -9.24 6.30
CA GLU A 172 -9.24 -9.14 5.16
C GLU A 172 -8.44 -8.96 3.84
N GLU A 173 -7.46 -8.06 3.80
CA GLU A 173 -6.61 -7.82 2.62
C GLU A 173 -5.70 -9.00 2.26
N ILE A 174 -5.00 -9.61 3.22
CA ILE A 174 -4.19 -10.80 2.92
C ILE A 174 -5.05 -12.01 2.57
N ASN A 175 -6.35 -12.04 2.90
CA ASN A 175 -7.28 -13.03 2.38
C ASN A 175 -7.71 -12.71 0.93
N CYS A 176 -8.15 -11.48 0.66
CA CYS A 176 -8.75 -11.14 -0.63
C CYS A 176 -8.44 -9.71 -1.11
N ALA A 177 -7.16 -9.38 -1.26
CA ALA A 177 -6.67 -8.07 -1.72
C ALA A 177 -7.43 -7.46 -2.93
N ASP A 178 -7.92 -8.29 -3.87
CA ASP A 178 -8.65 -7.80 -5.05
C ASP A 178 -10.01 -7.17 -4.70
N THR A 179 -10.65 -7.58 -3.59
CA THR A 179 -11.94 -7.06 -3.09
C THR A 179 -11.76 -6.02 -1.99
N GLU A 180 -10.80 -6.22 -1.08
CA GLU A 180 -10.65 -5.40 0.13
C GLU A 180 -9.77 -4.16 -0.07
N MET A 181 -8.84 -4.16 -1.04
CA MET A 181 -8.00 -2.98 -1.33
C MET A 181 -8.62 -2.10 -2.41
N ASN A 182 -8.98 -0.87 -2.04
CA ASN A 182 -9.92 -0.02 -2.74
C ASN A 182 -9.46 1.45 -2.72
N GLN A 183 -9.16 2.01 -3.89
CA GLN A 183 -8.80 3.43 -4.05
C GLN A 183 -9.97 4.38 -3.71
N GLY A 184 -11.21 3.94 -3.90
CA GLY A 184 -12.40 4.76 -3.80
C GLY A 184 -12.47 5.89 -4.82
N LYS A 185 -13.37 6.86 -4.56
CA LYS A 185 -13.74 7.94 -5.49
C LYS A 185 -12.93 9.24 -5.34
N VAL A 186 -12.09 9.33 -4.30
CA VAL A 186 -11.63 10.63 -3.77
C VAL A 186 -10.18 10.95 -4.13
N TYR A 187 -9.35 9.95 -4.44
CA TYR A 187 -7.89 10.10 -4.52
C TYR A 187 -7.29 9.62 -5.86
N ALA A 188 -6.09 10.12 -6.18
CA ALA A 188 -5.33 9.77 -7.38
C ALA A 188 -4.30 8.64 -7.10
N THR A 189 -4.64 7.69 -6.22
CA THR A 189 -3.71 6.68 -5.66
C THR A 189 -3.70 5.34 -6.42
N CYS A 190 -4.31 5.28 -7.62
CA CYS A 190 -4.43 4.09 -8.47
C CYS A 190 -3.15 3.25 -8.59
N THR A 191 -2.02 3.92 -8.82
CA THR A 191 -0.68 3.35 -8.88
C THR A 191 -0.32 2.56 -7.61
N GLN A 192 -0.53 3.18 -6.45
CA GLN A 192 -0.16 2.66 -5.13
C GLN A 192 -1.11 1.53 -4.72
N THR A 193 -2.43 1.72 -4.89
CA THR A 193 -3.44 0.65 -4.68
C THR A 193 -3.12 -0.57 -5.53
N THR A 194 -2.75 -0.39 -6.81
CA THR A 194 -2.38 -1.49 -7.72
C THR A 194 -1.12 -2.22 -7.25
N ALA A 195 -0.11 -1.49 -6.76
CA ALA A 195 1.12 -2.08 -6.22
C ALA A 195 0.85 -2.89 -4.94
N PHE A 196 0.12 -2.31 -3.98
CA PHE A 196 -0.15 -2.97 -2.71
C PHE A 196 -1.12 -4.16 -2.85
N THR A 197 -2.11 -4.08 -3.75
CA THR A 197 -2.95 -5.23 -4.11
C THR A 197 -2.11 -6.39 -4.63
N GLN A 198 -1.19 -6.12 -5.56
CA GLN A 198 -0.25 -7.11 -6.07
C GLN A 198 0.69 -7.66 -4.99
N LEU A 199 1.15 -6.82 -4.05
CA LEU A 199 1.99 -7.27 -2.93
C LEU A 199 1.21 -8.22 -2.01
N ALA A 200 0.07 -7.80 -1.47
CA ALA A 200 -0.78 -8.63 -0.60
C ALA A 200 -1.21 -9.94 -1.27
N ARG A 201 -1.45 -9.93 -2.59
CA ARG A 201 -1.84 -11.14 -3.34
C ARG A 201 -0.67 -12.09 -3.62
N SER A 202 0.54 -11.59 -3.85
CA SER A 202 1.69 -12.40 -4.32
C SER A 202 2.82 -12.63 -3.31
N ASN A 203 2.86 -11.82 -2.25
CA ASN A 203 3.71 -11.93 -1.07
C ASN A 203 3.00 -11.29 0.15
N PRO A 204 1.99 -11.98 0.75
CA PRO A 204 1.26 -11.45 1.90
C PRO A 204 2.13 -11.26 3.15
N ALA A 205 3.28 -11.93 3.25
CA ALA A 205 4.18 -11.82 4.39
C ALA A 205 4.95 -10.51 4.37
N GLU A 206 5.46 -10.11 3.21
CA GLU A 206 6.08 -8.79 3.03
C GLU A 206 5.04 -7.68 3.24
N TYR A 207 3.81 -7.86 2.77
CA TYR A 207 2.71 -6.93 3.04
C TYR A 207 2.46 -6.77 4.55
N ALA A 208 2.34 -7.89 5.27
CA ALA A 208 2.14 -7.89 6.72
C ALA A 208 3.33 -7.27 7.47
N ARG A 209 4.57 -7.50 7.02
CA ARG A 209 5.79 -6.88 7.56
C ARG A 209 5.73 -5.36 7.44
N LEU A 210 5.36 -4.81 6.27
CA LEU A 210 5.27 -3.36 6.07
C LEU A 210 4.24 -2.72 7.02
N ILE A 211 3.05 -3.32 7.17
CA ILE A 211 2.05 -2.85 8.14
C ILE A 211 2.60 -2.95 9.58
N GLN A 212 3.16 -4.10 9.96
CA GLN A 212 3.67 -4.34 11.30
C GLN A 212 4.80 -3.38 11.68
N GLU A 213 5.76 -3.11 10.78
CA GLU A 213 6.83 -2.14 11.04
C GLU A 213 6.30 -0.70 11.12
N ILE A 214 5.41 -0.28 10.20
CA ILE A 214 4.75 1.05 10.27
C ILE A 214 4.10 1.27 11.64
N VAL A 215 3.34 0.29 12.14
CA VAL A 215 2.61 0.41 13.40
C VAL A 215 3.53 0.34 14.62
N THR A 216 4.53 -0.55 14.62
CA THR A 216 5.34 -0.83 15.82
C THR A 216 6.68 -0.07 15.90
N GLN A 217 7.13 0.51 14.77
CA GLN A 217 8.39 1.26 14.67
C GLN A 217 8.20 2.68 14.13
N GLY A 218 6.98 3.05 13.71
CA GLY A 218 6.69 4.35 13.09
C GLY A 218 7.21 4.48 11.65
N GLN A 219 7.76 3.41 11.07
CA GLN A 219 8.19 3.32 9.68
C GLN A 219 8.44 1.86 9.29
N ALA A 220 8.22 1.50 8.02
CA ALA A 220 8.67 0.23 7.47
C ALA A 220 9.83 0.42 6.51
N ARG A 221 10.94 -0.30 6.72
CA ARG A 221 12.07 -0.28 5.77
C ARG A 221 11.77 -1.18 4.58
N LEU A 222 12.13 -0.72 3.39
CA LEU A 222 11.89 -1.45 2.15
C LEU A 222 13.03 -2.45 1.89
N VAL A 223 12.73 -3.59 1.26
CA VAL A 223 13.73 -4.62 0.97
C VAL A 223 14.39 -4.33 -0.38
N GLU A 224 15.68 -4.03 -0.32
CA GLU A 224 16.58 -3.94 -1.46
C GLU A 224 17.09 -5.34 -1.83
N GLU A 225 17.16 -5.63 -3.12
CA GLU A 225 17.73 -6.86 -3.68
C GLU A 225 18.91 -6.47 -4.57
N ASP A 226 20.10 -7.00 -4.27
CA ASP A 226 21.29 -6.80 -5.09
C ASP A 226 21.08 -7.50 -6.45
N PRO A 227 21.13 -6.78 -7.58
CA PRO A 227 20.83 -7.34 -8.90
C PRO A 227 21.95 -8.26 -9.44
N GLU A 228 23.16 -8.21 -8.87
CA GLU A 228 24.29 -9.05 -9.28
C GLU A 228 24.40 -10.32 -8.42
N THR A 229 23.96 -10.29 -7.15
CA THR A 229 24.06 -11.44 -6.21
C THR A 229 22.72 -12.07 -5.82
N GLY A 230 21.60 -11.36 -5.96
CA GLY A 230 20.30 -11.73 -5.42
C GLY A 230 20.19 -11.61 -3.89
N GLU A 231 21.19 -11.04 -3.21
CA GLU A 231 21.16 -10.83 -1.77
C GLU A 231 20.12 -9.78 -1.39
N ARG A 232 19.29 -10.09 -0.38
CA ARG A 232 18.24 -9.19 0.12
C ARG A 232 18.63 -8.59 1.46
N ARG A 233 18.36 -7.30 1.63
CA ARG A 233 18.53 -6.58 2.89
C ARG A 233 17.48 -5.50 3.05
N LEU A 234 17.15 -5.17 4.30
CA LEU A 234 16.41 -3.94 4.61
C LEU A 234 17.27 -2.74 4.22
N SER A 235 16.67 -1.79 3.49
CA SER A 235 17.29 -0.53 3.11
C SER A 235 17.65 0.29 4.35
N THR A 236 18.75 1.05 4.25
CA THR A 236 19.13 2.09 5.21
C THR A 236 18.62 3.47 4.80
N GLU A 237 18.09 3.61 3.58
CA GLU A 237 17.75 4.89 2.94
C GLU A 237 16.25 4.98 2.59
N LEU A 238 15.62 3.85 2.27
CA LEU A 238 14.22 3.75 1.84
C LEU A 238 13.33 3.19 2.95
N ALA A 239 12.38 4.00 3.39
CA ALA A 239 11.34 3.60 4.33
C ALA A 239 10.00 4.26 4.00
N LEU A 240 8.91 3.60 4.38
CA LEU A 240 7.55 4.14 4.42
C LEU A 240 7.29 4.66 5.85
N PRO A 241 7.40 5.96 6.12
CA PRO A 241 7.17 6.51 7.46
C PRO A 241 5.68 6.59 7.81
N TYR A 242 5.37 6.58 9.10
CA TYR A 242 4.03 6.81 9.66
C TYR A 242 3.86 8.28 10.07
N THR A 243 2.65 8.82 9.87
CA THR A 243 2.17 10.00 10.60
C THR A 243 0.75 9.75 11.13
N SER A 244 0.44 10.25 12.32
CA SER A 244 -0.87 10.05 12.94
C SER A 244 -2.04 10.71 12.22
N SER A 245 -1.77 11.62 11.28
CA SER A 245 -2.75 12.13 10.34
C SER A 245 -3.25 11.10 9.32
N ALA A 246 -2.54 9.99 9.11
CA ALA A 246 -2.96 8.90 8.22
C ALA A 246 -4.30 8.28 8.67
N LEU A 247 -4.43 7.98 9.96
CA LEU A 247 -5.62 7.36 10.56
C LEU A 247 -6.81 8.33 10.64
N LEU A 248 -6.53 9.64 10.65
CA LEU A 248 -7.52 10.72 10.55
C LEU A 248 -7.98 11.00 9.10
N GLN A 249 -7.30 10.44 8.10
CA GLN A 249 -7.74 10.45 6.70
C GLN A 249 -8.51 9.18 6.34
N GLU A 250 -8.32 8.08 7.06
CA GLU A 250 -9.43 7.15 7.27
C GLU A 250 -10.50 7.79 8.21
N ALA A 251 -11.63 7.12 8.46
CA ALA A 251 -12.73 7.49 9.37
C ALA A 251 -13.74 8.64 9.04
N LEU A 252 -13.85 9.32 7.88
CA LEU A 252 -12.94 9.55 6.77
C LEU A 252 -13.55 9.06 5.44
N ASN A 253 -12.95 8.02 4.85
CA ASN A 253 -13.17 7.68 3.44
C ASN A 253 -13.72 6.26 3.19
N GLU A 254 -14.03 5.50 4.24
CA GLU A 254 -14.57 4.14 4.17
C GLU A 254 -13.59 3.16 3.46
N ARG A 255 -12.29 3.36 3.67
CA ARG A 255 -11.21 2.55 3.08
C ARG A 255 -10.56 1.66 4.13
N SER A 256 -9.84 0.64 3.65
CA SER A 256 -8.89 -0.11 4.47
C SER A 256 -7.95 0.84 5.23
N VAL A 257 -7.83 0.63 6.54
CA VAL A 257 -6.93 1.38 7.41
C VAL A 257 -5.47 1.09 7.02
N THR A 258 -5.19 -0.15 6.65
CA THR A 258 -3.84 -0.64 6.29
C THR A 258 -3.38 -0.15 4.93
N GLU A 259 -4.27 -0.12 3.92
CA GLU A 259 -3.99 0.54 2.64
C GLU A 259 -3.71 2.03 2.85
N SER A 260 -4.49 2.70 3.72
CA SER A 260 -4.35 4.12 4.02
C SER A 260 -3.04 4.46 4.72
N LEU A 261 -2.59 3.61 5.67
CA LEU A 261 -1.28 3.70 6.30
C LEU A 261 -0.13 3.62 5.27
N LEU A 262 -0.19 2.64 4.35
CA LEU A 262 0.82 2.46 3.31
C LEU A 262 0.84 3.62 2.29
N GLN A 263 -0.34 4.14 1.91
CA GLN A 263 -0.43 5.28 1.01
C GLN A 263 0.08 6.58 1.64
N ASN A 264 -0.18 6.78 2.93
CA ASN A 264 0.45 7.88 3.67
C ASN A 264 1.97 7.75 3.66
N GLY A 265 2.51 6.56 3.94
CA GLY A 265 3.96 6.30 3.89
C GLY A 265 4.58 6.55 2.52
N VAL A 266 3.94 6.13 1.43
CA VAL A 266 4.42 6.44 0.08
C VAL A 266 4.37 7.94 -0.20
N ASN A 267 3.27 8.62 0.12
CA ASN A 267 3.13 10.06 -0.09
C ASN A 267 4.15 10.88 0.75
N LEU A 268 4.60 10.36 1.88
CA LEU A 268 5.68 10.97 2.67
C LEU A 268 7.07 10.66 2.09
N MET A 269 7.27 9.44 1.57
CA MET A 269 8.53 9.00 0.94
C MET A 269 8.82 9.76 -0.36
N VAL A 270 7.86 9.85 -1.29
CA VAL A 270 8.08 10.48 -2.61
C VAL A 270 7.58 11.93 -2.70
N GLY A 271 6.83 12.41 -1.71
CA GLY A 271 6.13 13.70 -1.75
C GLY A 271 4.62 13.56 -2.01
N ALA A 272 3.84 14.49 -1.45
CA ALA A 272 2.38 14.47 -1.56
C ALA A 272 1.93 15.24 -2.82
N TYR A 273 1.29 14.53 -3.76
CA TYR A 273 0.88 15.11 -5.05
C TYR A 273 -0.62 15.19 -5.21
N GLN A 274 -1.13 16.38 -5.52
CA GLN A 274 -2.56 16.57 -5.80
C GLN A 274 -2.96 16.10 -7.21
N ASP A 275 -2.02 16.00 -8.14
CA ASP A 275 -2.27 15.77 -9.58
C ASP A 275 -1.71 14.45 -10.12
N GLY A 276 -1.30 13.53 -9.23
CA GLY A 276 -0.68 12.25 -9.57
C GLY A 276 0.85 12.25 -9.46
N LEU A 277 1.45 11.08 -9.63
CA LEU A 277 2.90 10.86 -9.54
C LEU A 277 3.61 11.26 -10.83
N TYR A 278 4.80 11.86 -10.72
CA TYR A 278 5.64 12.20 -11.87
C TYR A 278 6.39 10.98 -12.42
N GLN A 279 6.88 11.11 -13.67
CA GLN A 279 7.75 10.12 -14.31
C GLN A 279 9.03 9.92 -13.47
N GLY A 280 9.41 8.67 -13.22
CA GLY A 280 10.49 8.26 -12.31
C GLY A 280 9.99 7.89 -10.90
N GLN A 281 8.90 8.49 -10.42
CA GLN A 281 8.38 8.23 -9.08
C GLN A 281 7.55 6.94 -9.02
N VAL A 282 6.81 6.63 -10.07
CA VAL A 282 6.01 5.41 -10.14
C VAL A 282 6.92 4.18 -10.19
N GLU A 283 7.98 4.29 -10.99
CA GLU A 283 9.08 3.36 -11.14
C GLU A 283 9.75 3.13 -9.78
N THR A 284 10.20 4.21 -9.11
CA THR A 284 10.77 4.14 -7.76
C THR A 284 9.83 3.46 -6.75
N ILE A 285 8.52 3.74 -6.80
CA ILE A 285 7.53 3.10 -5.92
C ILE A 285 7.41 1.60 -6.19
N TYR A 286 7.30 1.19 -7.45
CA TYR A 286 7.19 -0.23 -7.80
C TYR A 286 8.48 -0.99 -7.49
N GLU A 287 9.64 -0.42 -7.84
CA GLU A 287 10.94 -1.01 -7.52
C GLU A 287 11.13 -1.16 -6.02
N ALA A 288 10.79 -0.15 -5.21
CA ALA A 288 10.98 -0.22 -3.77
C ALA A 288 9.93 -1.10 -3.04
N ILE A 289 8.68 -1.16 -3.52
CA ILE A 289 7.63 -2.05 -2.97
C ILE A 289 7.93 -3.51 -3.26
N PHE A 290 8.28 -3.84 -4.51
CA PHE A 290 8.53 -5.23 -4.91
C PHE A 290 9.98 -5.66 -4.74
N GLY A 291 10.89 -4.72 -4.46
CA GLY A 291 12.32 -4.90 -4.38
C GLY A 291 12.91 -5.57 -5.63
N LEU A 292 12.45 -5.19 -6.82
CA LEU A 292 12.81 -5.77 -8.12
C LEU A 292 12.88 -4.64 -9.16
N PRO A 293 13.77 -4.71 -10.16
CA PRO A 293 13.84 -3.70 -11.21
C PRO A 293 12.60 -3.74 -12.13
N PHE A 294 12.12 -2.56 -12.54
CA PHE A 294 11.00 -2.42 -13.47
C PHE A 294 11.44 -1.76 -14.77
N GLU A 295 11.10 -2.38 -15.90
CA GLU A 295 11.18 -1.72 -17.19
C GLU A 295 9.89 -0.93 -17.45
N ARG A 296 10.04 0.27 -18.00
CA ARG A 296 8.96 1.10 -18.52
C ARG A 296 8.96 1.09 -20.04
N LEU A 297 7.83 0.68 -20.61
CA LEU A 297 7.57 0.69 -22.04
C LEU A 297 6.53 1.77 -22.38
N ASP A 298 6.99 2.94 -22.80
CA ASP A 298 6.12 4.04 -23.25
C ASP A 298 5.62 3.80 -24.67
N ASN A 299 4.30 3.87 -24.88
CA ASN A 299 3.66 3.77 -26.21
C ASN A 299 3.61 5.14 -26.94
N LYS A 300 4.18 6.19 -26.35
CA LYS A 300 4.10 7.58 -26.82
C LYS A 300 5.41 8.33 -26.58
N GLY A 301 5.64 9.39 -27.36
CA GLY A 301 6.85 10.20 -27.29
C GLY A 301 7.94 9.76 -28.26
N GLU A 302 9.15 10.35 -28.13
CA GLU A 302 10.25 10.17 -29.09
C GLU A 302 10.82 8.75 -29.16
N ARG A 303 10.61 7.95 -28.11
CA ARG A 303 11.05 6.55 -28.00
C ARG A 303 9.88 5.59 -27.88
N ALA A 304 8.73 5.94 -28.47
CA ALA A 304 7.53 5.10 -28.43
C ALA A 304 7.82 3.67 -28.90
N ILE A 305 7.45 2.71 -28.06
CA ILE A 305 7.53 1.28 -28.33
C ILE A 305 6.20 0.84 -28.95
N ASP A 306 6.30 0.01 -29.99
CA ASP A 306 5.15 -0.59 -30.68
C ASP A 306 4.20 -1.28 -29.67
N PRO A 307 2.88 -0.95 -29.66
CA PRO A 307 1.92 -1.56 -28.75
C PRO A 307 1.92 -3.10 -28.80
N ASP A 308 2.23 -3.69 -29.95
CA ASP A 308 2.29 -5.15 -30.12
C ASP A 308 3.42 -5.75 -29.26
N LYS A 309 4.59 -5.10 -29.21
CA LYS A 309 5.71 -5.53 -28.37
C LYS A 309 5.42 -5.39 -26.88
N ILE A 310 4.71 -4.33 -26.49
CA ILE A 310 4.29 -4.13 -25.10
C ILE A 310 3.30 -5.23 -24.69
N VAL A 311 2.39 -5.60 -25.59
CA VAL A 311 1.47 -6.73 -25.40
C VAL A 311 2.21 -8.06 -25.27
N ASP A 312 3.25 -8.31 -26.05
CA ASP A 312 4.04 -9.54 -25.97
C ASP A 312 4.81 -9.66 -24.64
N GLU A 313 5.39 -8.56 -24.14
CA GLU A 313 6.01 -8.54 -22.79
C GLU A 313 4.97 -8.71 -21.68
N LEU A 314 3.80 -8.09 -21.78
CA LEU A 314 2.70 -8.32 -20.84
C LEU A 314 2.20 -9.77 -20.87
N ARG A 315 2.14 -10.42 -22.03
CA ARG A 315 1.81 -11.87 -22.15
C ARG A 315 2.84 -12.71 -21.41
N ARG A 316 4.14 -12.45 -21.58
CA ARG A 316 5.22 -13.13 -20.86
C ARG A 316 5.05 -12.99 -19.34
N VAL A 317 5.04 -11.74 -18.85
CA VAL A 317 4.99 -11.40 -17.42
C VAL A 317 3.74 -11.93 -16.71
N THR A 318 2.59 -11.99 -17.40
CA THR A 318 1.35 -12.57 -16.84
C THR A 318 1.32 -14.10 -16.91
N THR A 319 1.90 -14.72 -17.93
CA THR A 319 1.96 -16.19 -18.07
C THR A 319 2.95 -16.81 -17.07
N ASP A 320 4.07 -16.15 -16.78
CA ASP A 320 5.11 -16.65 -15.88
C ASP A 320 4.65 -16.73 -14.41
N GLY A 321 3.48 -16.16 -14.06
CA GLY A 321 2.85 -16.19 -12.72
C GLY A 321 3.60 -15.46 -11.60
N CYS A 322 4.87 -15.15 -11.81
CA CYS A 322 5.76 -14.46 -10.87
C CYS A 322 5.96 -12.98 -11.21
N GLY A 323 5.72 -12.59 -12.47
CA GLY A 323 5.86 -11.22 -12.95
C GLY A 323 4.97 -10.22 -12.23
N LYS A 324 5.37 -8.94 -12.22
CA LYS A 324 4.56 -7.81 -11.72
C LYS A 324 4.38 -6.81 -12.83
N ASN A 325 3.21 -6.19 -12.91
CA ASN A 325 2.91 -5.24 -13.96
C ASN A 325 1.96 -4.13 -13.52
N MET A 326 2.02 -3.00 -14.21
CA MET A 326 1.04 -1.93 -14.15
C MET A 326 0.95 -1.30 -15.54
N VAL A 327 -0.26 -1.13 -16.05
CA VAL A 327 -0.51 -0.41 -17.30
C VAL A 327 -1.19 0.90 -17.00
N SER A 328 -0.76 1.95 -17.71
CA SER A 328 -1.47 3.22 -17.74
C SER A 328 -2.30 3.30 -19.01
N LEU A 329 -3.62 3.37 -18.86
CA LEU A 329 -4.55 3.52 -19.99
C LEU A 329 -5.13 4.93 -20.00
N VAL A 330 -5.26 5.50 -21.21
CA VAL A 330 -6.03 6.73 -21.43
C VAL A 330 -7.52 6.41 -21.28
N THR A 331 -8.18 7.09 -20.37
CA THR A 331 -9.63 6.97 -20.14
C THR A 331 -10.37 8.09 -20.85
N ASP A 332 -11.70 7.94 -20.99
CA ASP A 332 -12.54 9.02 -21.52
C ASP A 332 -12.89 10.09 -20.46
N MET A 333 -12.39 9.91 -19.22
CA MET A 333 -12.54 10.88 -18.13
C MET A 333 -11.61 12.07 -18.35
N LYS A 334 -12.14 13.28 -18.12
CA LYS A 334 -11.36 14.52 -18.22
C LYS A 334 -10.64 14.82 -16.90
N GLY A 335 -9.53 15.55 -16.98
CA GLY A 335 -8.79 16.01 -15.80
C GLY A 335 -7.92 14.92 -15.18
N LYS A 336 -7.93 14.81 -13.83
CA LYS A 336 -6.97 14.00 -13.06
C LYS A 336 -7.03 12.48 -13.33
N HIS A 337 -8.06 11.98 -14.01
CA HIS A 337 -8.23 10.58 -14.37
C HIS A 337 -8.04 10.30 -15.87
N ALA A 338 -7.54 11.27 -16.65
CA ALA A 338 -7.28 11.10 -18.09
C ALA A 338 -6.28 9.98 -18.40
N ASN A 339 -5.42 9.64 -17.44
CA ASN A 339 -4.69 8.38 -17.40
C ASN A 339 -5.05 7.65 -16.11
N HIS A 340 -5.24 6.34 -16.18
CA HIS A 340 -5.54 5.50 -15.03
C HIS A 340 -4.59 4.30 -14.96
N ALA A 341 -4.14 3.94 -13.76
CA ALA A 341 -3.29 2.77 -13.54
C ALA A 341 -4.15 1.53 -13.26
N LEU A 342 -3.90 0.45 -13.99
CA LEU A 342 -4.54 -0.85 -13.83
C LEU A 342 -3.49 -1.96 -13.81
N GLU A 343 -3.86 -3.14 -13.34
CA GLU A 343 -3.08 -4.36 -13.53
C GLU A 343 -3.65 -5.17 -14.71
N VAL A 344 -2.79 -5.75 -15.54
CA VAL A 344 -3.15 -6.82 -16.47
C VAL A 344 -3.05 -8.16 -15.74
N LEU A 345 -4.16 -8.88 -15.68
CA LEU A 345 -4.23 -10.23 -15.09
C LEU A 345 -3.88 -11.32 -16.11
N ALA A 346 -4.38 -11.18 -17.35
CA ALA A 346 -4.15 -12.13 -18.44
C ALA A 346 -4.42 -11.50 -19.81
N ILE A 347 -3.86 -12.07 -20.87
CA ILE A 347 -4.16 -11.72 -22.27
C ILE A 347 -4.54 -12.99 -23.05
N GLU A 348 -5.84 -13.20 -23.22
CA GLU A 348 -6.44 -14.42 -23.77
C GLU A 348 -6.97 -14.17 -25.19
N GLY A 349 -6.25 -14.68 -26.20
CA GLY A 349 -6.60 -14.45 -27.61
C GLY A 349 -6.64 -12.95 -27.94
N ASN A 350 -7.85 -12.44 -28.20
CA ASN A 350 -8.14 -11.02 -28.49
C ASN A 350 -8.78 -10.25 -27.32
N GLN A 351 -8.63 -10.75 -26.09
CA GLN A 351 -9.14 -10.10 -24.86
C GLN A 351 -8.01 -9.84 -23.87
N VAL A 352 -8.09 -8.70 -23.19
CA VAL A 352 -7.21 -8.34 -22.07
C VAL A 352 -8.05 -8.30 -20.81
N LEU A 353 -7.67 -9.08 -19.79
CA LEU A 353 -8.27 -9.05 -18.46
C LEU A 353 -7.51 -8.06 -17.58
N LEU A 354 -8.23 -7.08 -17.03
CA LEU A 354 -7.69 -5.98 -16.24
C LEU A 354 -8.31 -5.97 -14.83
N ARG A 355 -7.50 -5.71 -13.81
CA ARG A 355 -7.99 -5.34 -12.46
C ARG A 355 -7.93 -3.83 -12.29
N ASN A 356 -9.06 -3.23 -11.92
CA ASN A 356 -9.15 -1.79 -11.67
C ASN A 356 -9.05 -1.51 -10.15
N PRO A 357 -8.12 -0.65 -9.71
CA PRO A 357 -7.97 -0.30 -8.27
C PRO A 357 -9.12 0.51 -7.68
N TRP A 358 -10.05 1.05 -8.47
CA TRP A 358 -11.19 1.85 -7.98
C TRP A 358 -12.24 1.10 -7.15
N GLY A 359 -12.17 -0.24 -7.08
CA GLY A 359 -13.14 -1.05 -6.33
C GLY A 359 -14.54 -1.14 -6.97
N LYS A 360 -15.39 -1.95 -6.34
CA LYS A 360 -16.73 -2.29 -6.82
C LYS A 360 -17.72 -1.13 -6.81
N GLU A 361 -17.47 -0.06 -6.04
CA GLU A 361 -18.35 1.12 -6.01
C GLU A 361 -18.19 2.06 -7.23
N PHE A 362 -17.19 1.81 -8.09
CA PHE A 362 -16.86 2.67 -9.23
C PHE A 362 -16.56 1.83 -10.49
N LEU A 363 -17.49 0.91 -10.77
CA LEU A 363 -17.52 0.08 -11.99
C LEU A 363 -17.97 0.87 -13.24
N ASP A 364 -17.37 2.03 -13.52
CA ASP A 364 -17.56 2.70 -14.82
C ASP A 364 -16.71 2.01 -15.90
N ALA A 365 -17.15 0.82 -16.30
CA ALA A 365 -16.55 0.07 -17.38
C ALA A 365 -16.61 0.83 -18.72
N ALA A 366 -17.58 1.75 -18.89
CA ALA A 366 -17.71 2.55 -20.10
C ALA A 366 -16.58 3.58 -20.24
N ALA A 367 -16.08 4.14 -19.13
CA ALA A 367 -14.91 5.03 -19.14
C ALA A 367 -13.61 4.37 -19.68
N LEU A 368 -13.57 3.03 -19.75
CA LEU A 368 -12.49 2.21 -20.27
C LEU A 368 -12.87 1.43 -21.55
N ASN A 369 -14.09 1.59 -22.08
CA ASN A 369 -14.69 0.71 -23.12
C ASN A 369 -14.58 -0.80 -22.79
N GLY A 370 -14.61 -1.15 -21.51
CA GLY A 370 -14.53 -2.52 -21.02
C GLY A 370 -15.90 -3.15 -20.74
N ARG A 371 -15.89 -4.46 -20.50
CA ARG A 371 -17.02 -5.22 -19.94
C ARG A 371 -16.60 -5.78 -18.59
N ILE A 372 -17.45 -5.63 -17.57
CA ILE A 372 -17.23 -6.22 -16.24
C ILE A 372 -17.27 -7.76 -16.37
N VAL A 373 -16.26 -8.42 -15.81
CA VAL A 373 -16.15 -9.90 -15.74
C VAL A 373 -16.43 -10.37 -14.31
N ASP A 374 -15.85 -9.70 -13.32
CA ASP A 374 -16.12 -9.89 -11.90
C ASP A 374 -16.28 -8.50 -11.26
N ALA A 375 -17.49 -8.19 -10.84
CA ALA A 375 -17.83 -6.89 -10.24
C ALA A 375 -17.20 -6.72 -8.85
N GLU A 376 -17.10 -7.80 -8.08
CA GLU A 376 -16.65 -7.76 -6.69
C GLU A 376 -15.13 -7.54 -6.64
N ARG A 377 -14.39 -8.27 -7.48
CA ARG A 377 -12.93 -8.17 -7.60
C ARG A 377 -12.46 -7.04 -8.53
N SER A 378 -13.41 -6.27 -9.08
CA SER A 378 -13.14 -5.19 -10.04
C SER A 378 -12.32 -5.66 -11.25
N ILE A 379 -12.73 -6.78 -11.85
CA ILE A 379 -12.10 -7.37 -13.05
C ILE A 379 -12.93 -7.09 -14.29
N TYR A 380 -12.27 -6.65 -15.36
CA TYR A 380 -12.85 -6.23 -16.62
C TYR A 380 -12.17 -6.95 -17.79
N SER A 381 -12.90 -7.17 -18.88
CA SER A 381 -12.37 -7.59 -20.17
C SER A 381 -12.51 -6.45 -21.18
N MET A 382 -11.45 -6.13 -21.91
CA MET A 382 -11.52 -5.27 -23.10
C MET A 382 -10.91 -5.98 -24.32
N SER A 383 -11.22 -5.52 -25.53
CA SER A 383 -10.56 -6.05 -26.74
C SER A 383 -9.10 -5.63 -26.78
N LEU A 384 -8.27 -6.48 -27.39
CA LEU A 384 -6.84 -6.20 -27.53
C LEU A 384 -6.58 -4.93 -28.38
N ASP A 385 -7.42 -4.67 -29.38
CA ASP A 385 -7.33 -3.47 -30.22
C ASP A 385 -7.62 -2.19 -29.43
N GLU A 386 -8.68 -2.18 -28.62
CA GLU A 386 -9.03 -1.07 -27.73
C GLU A 386 -7.94 -0.85 -26.67
N PHE A 387 -7.39 -1.94 -26.12
CA PHE A 387 -6.28 -1.89 -25.17
C PHE A 387 -5.07 -1.19 -25.79
N LYS A 388 -4.62 -1.61 -26.98
CA LYS A 388 -3.50 -1.00 -27.71
C LYS A 388 -3.74 0.47 -28.03
N GLN A 389 -4.97 0.84 -28.39
CA GLN A 389 -5.36 2.23 -28.67
C GLN A 389 -5.32 3.11 -27.41
N ARG A 390 -5.74 2.59 -26.25
CA ARG A 390 -5.74 3.33 -24.98
C ARG A 390 -4.40 3.31 -24.25
N LEU A 391 -3.54 2.33 -24.52
CA LEU A 391 -2.25 2.16 -23.85
C LEU A 391 -1.41 3.44 -23.92
N ASN A 392 -1.08 3.98 -22.75
CA ASN A 392 -0.15 5.10 -22.61
C ASN A 392 1.27 4.58 -22.37
N TYR A 393 1.42 3.70 -21.39
CA TYR A 393 2.66 2.97 -21.11
C TYR A 393 2.36 1.71 -20.29
N ALA A 394 3.29 0.77 -20.29
CA ALA A 394 3.34 -0.33 -19.32
C ALA A 394 4.59 -0.21 -18.45
N MET A 395 4.49 -0.67 -17.22
CA MET A 395 5.61 -1.00 -16.35
C MET A 395 5.54 -2.47 -16.00
N LEU A 396 6.66 -3.15 -16.06
CA LEU A 396 6.73 -4.59 -15.82
C LEU A 396 8.10 -5.03 -15.31
N THR A 397 8.14 -6.12 -14.54
CA THR A 397 9.39 -6.74 -14.12
C THR A 397 10.21 -7.18 -15.33
N SER A 398 11.43 -6.64 -15.44
CA SER A 398 12.34 -6.88 -16.57
C SER A 398 12.58 -8.37 -16.82
N ALA A 399 12.65 -8.78 -18.08
CA ALA A 399 13.16 -10.10 -18.46
C ALA A 399 14.66 -10.23 -18.16
N ASP A 400 15.40 -9.16 -18.49
CA ASP A 400 16.82 -9.02 -18.24
C ASP A 400 17.02 -8.38 -16.85
N ALA A 401 16.88 -9.18 -15.80
CA ALA A 401 17.04 -8.76 -14.39
C ALA A 401 18.41 -8.12 -14.05
N SER A 402 19.37 -8.16 -15.00
CA SER A 402 20.61 -7.40 -14.98
C SER A 402 20.46 -5.89 -15.18
N SER A 403 19.26 -5.38 -15.50
CA SER A 403 18.94 -3.95 -15.37
C SER A 403 19.05 -3.59 -13.88
N ARG A 404 20.20 -3.00 -13.51
CA ARG A 404 20.52 -2.64 -12.13
C ARG A 404 19.39 -1.89 -11.47
N PHE A 405 19.21 -2.12 -10.17
CA PHE A 405 18.29 -1.40 -9.31
C PHE A 405 18.37 0.10 -9.59
N GLY A 406 17.34 0.59 -10.27
CA GLY A 406 17.35 1.86 -10.95
C GLY A 406 16.61 2.88 -10.13
N LEU A 407 16.93 2.98 -8.83
CA LEU A 407 16.51 4.08 -7.96
C LEU A 407 16.84 5.36 -8.70
N THR A 408 15.83 5.89 -9.39
CA THR A 408 16.10 6.74 -10.54
C THR A 408 16.70 8.02 -9.97
N PRO A 409 17.87 8.50 -10.43
CA PRO A 409 18.50 9.70 -9.88
C PRO A 409 17.67 10.96 -10.17
N GLY A 410 16.59 11.12 -9.41
CA GLY A 410 15.69 12.26 -9.34
C GLY A 410 15.55 12.79 -7.90
N TRP A 411 16.11 12.08 -6.91
CA TRP A 411 16.36 12.61 -5.56
C TRP A 411 17.41 13.74 -5.55
N ASP A 412 18.35 13.69 -6.50
CA ASP A 412 19.43 14.67 -6.66
C ASP A 412 19.12 15.81 -7.65
N ASP A 413 17.93 15.86 -8.26
CA ASP A 413 17.54 17.00 -9.09
C ASP A 413 17.01 18.14 -8.16
N PRO A 414 17.75 19.26 -8.02
CA PRO A 414 17.45 20.29 -7.00
C PRO A 414 16.13 21.04 -7.23
N VAL A 415 15.38 20.73 -8.30
CA VAL A 415 14.02 21.24 -8.54
C VAL A 415 12.99 20.67 -7.54
N TYR A 416 13.22 19.47 -6.99
CA TYR A 416 12.27 18.77 -6.11
C TYR A 416 12.88 18.30 -4.77
N GLY A 417 13.90 19.00 -4.28
CA GLY A 417 14.50 18.70 -2.98
C GLY A 417 13.47 18.72 -1.83
N PRO A 418 13.62 17.87 -0.80
CA PRO A 418 12.67 17.80 0.31
C PRO A 418 12.59 19.13 1.04
N THR A 419 11.37 19.60 1.30
CA THR A 419 11.14 20.67 2.27
C THR A 419 11.30 20.08 3.66
N VAL A 420 12.54 19.95 4.11
CA VAL A 420 12.93 19.38 5.39
C VAL A 420 12.39 20.24 6.53
N PHE A 421 11.22 19.88 7.04
CA PHE A 421 10.72 20.36 8.34
C PHE A 421 11.49 19.66 9.47
N PHE A 422 12.72 20.11 9.71
CA PHE A 422 13.38 19.95 11.00
C PHE A 422 13.39 21.30 11.71
N GLU A 423 12.38 21.54 12.55
CA GLU A 423 12.54 22.50 13.64
C GLU A 423 13.63 21.96 14.58
N GLY A 424 14.66 22.75 14.93
CA GLY A 424 15.54 22.32 16.02
C GLY A 424 16.95 22.88 16.14
N THR A 425 17.51 23.61 15.17
CA THR A 425 18.82 24.28 15.39
C THR A 425 18.87 25.69 14.82
N LYS A 426 18.86 26.69 15.72
CA LYS A 426 19.27 28.07 15.38
C LYS A 426 20.75 28.08 15.02
N GLN A 427 21.08 28.42 13.78
CA GLN A 427 22.45 28.80 13.41
C GLN A 427 22.45 30.26 12.95
N GLU A 428 23.08 31.13 13.74
CA GLU A 428 23.17 32.56 13.44
C GLU A 428 24.16 32.81 12.29
N SER A 429 23.65 33.05 11.08
CA SER A 429 24.48 33.49 9.96
C SER A 429 24.82 34.99 10.09
N LYS A 430 26.05 35.30 10.53
CA LYS A 430 26.56 36.68 10.60
C LYS A 430 26.59 37.32 9.21
N LYS A 431 25.95 38.49 9.11
CA LYS A 431 25.96 39.36 7.93
C LYS A 431 27.38 39.89 7.70
N THR A 432 27.96 39.60 6.54
CA THR A 432 29.26 40.18 6.14
C THR A 432 29.09 40.90 4.80
N GLU A 433 29.19 42.22 4.82
CA GLU A 433 29.15 43.05 3.62
C GLU A 433 30.53 43.02 2.93
N ARG A 434 30.55 42.81 1.61
CA ARG A 434 31.68 43.21 0.76
C ARG A 434 31.19 43.79 -0.55
N ARG A 435 31.67 45.00 -0.84
CA ARG A 435 31.71 45.61 -2.17
C ARG A 435 32.82 44.96 -2.98
N GLU A 436 32.60 44.80 -4.28
CA GLU A 436 33.55 44.93 -5.39
C GLU A 436 32.68 44.93 -6.66
N GLU A 437 32.47 46.09 -7.29
CA GLU A 437 33.24 46.61 -8.44
C GLU A 437 33.12 45.76 -9.73
N ALA A 438 32.63 46.40 -10.78
CA ALA A 438 32.32 45.76 -12.06
C ALA A 438 33.42 45.99 -13.11
N PRO A 439 33.60 45.05 -14.06
CA PRO A 439 34.14 45.37 -15.38
C PRO A 439 33.08 45.26 -16.49
N LYS A 440 33.23 46.15 -17.48
CA LYS A 440 32.37 46.24 -18.68
C LYS A 440 32.74 45.15 -19.69
N GLY A 441 31.76 44.49 -20.32
CA GLY A 441 32.01 43.46 -21.34
C GLY A 441 30.83 43.27 -22.32
N SER A 442 31.04 43.68 -23.56
CA SER A 442 30.07 43.78 -24.67
C SER A 442 29.35 42.49 -25.13
N LYS A 443 28.25 42.73 -25.89
CA LYS A 443 27.56 41.87 -26.89
C LYS A 443 26.29 41.14 -26.44
N SER A 444 25.17 41.87 -26.47
CA SER A 444 23.85 41.28 -26.69
C SER A 444 23.64 41.02 -28.20
N GLN A 445 23.22 39.79 -28.53
CA GLN A 445 22.74 39.43 -29.87
C GLN A 445 21.27 39.01 -29.78
N GLN A 446 20.53 39.17 -30.88
CA GLN A 446 19.07 39.28 -30.86
C GLN A 446 18.36 37.94 -30.65
N PHE A 447 17.32 37.93 -29.80
CA PHE A 447 16.23 36.96 -29.90
C PHE A 447 14.98 37.65 -30.45
N ARG A 448 14.43 37.08 -31.53
CA ARG A 448 13.15 37.51 -32.11
C ARG A 448 12.00 36.87 -31.33
N THR A 449 11.09 37.69 -30.80
CA THR A 449 9.76 37.23 -30.40
C THR A 449 8.79 37.36 -31.58
N HIS A 450 8.20 36.26 -32.03
CA HIS A 450 7.06 36.33 -32.94
C HIS A 450 5.78 36.64 -32.16
N ARG A 451 5.09 37.72 -32.57
CA ARG A 451 3.71 38.00 -32.13
C ARG A 451 2.73 37.08 -32.87
N TYR A 452 1.63 36.77 -32.20
CA TYR A 452 0.44 36.17 -32.79
C TYR A 452 -0.66 37.25 -32.78
N ASP A 453 -1.15 37.63 -33.96
CA ASP A 453 -2.30 38.54 -34.13
C ASP A 453 -3.55 37.71 -34.48
N PRO A 454 -4.71 37.95 -33.86
CA PRO A 454 -5.96 37.29 -34.23
C PRO A 454 -7.14 38.26 -34.48
N GLU A 455 -7.31 38.74 -35.72
CA GLU A 455 -8.57 39.39 -36.18
C GLU A 455 -8.86 39.06 -37.66
N GLY A 456 -10.14 38.89 -38.03
CA GLY A 456 -10.59 38.81 -39.43
C GLY A 456 -11.68 37.75 -39.71
N PRO A 457 -12.98 38.12 -39.83
CA PRO A 457 -14.08 37.19 -40.07
C PRO A 457 -14.47 37.04 -41.55
N ALA A 458 -15.26 36.01 -41.87
CA ALA A 458 -16.00 35.92 -43.14
C ALA A 458 -17.43 35.38 -42.92
N THR A 459 -18.42 36.16 -43.34
CA THR A 459 -19.85 35.82 -43.40
C THR A 459 -20.26 35.39 -44.81
N ILE A 460 -21.15 34.41 -44.92
CA ILE A 460 -22.00 34.20 -46.12
C ILE A 460 -23.43 33.85 -45.64
N GLU A 461 -24.44 34.48 -46.26
CA GLU A 461 -25.86 34.27 -45.98
C GLU A 461 -26.53 33.32 -46.99
N ARG A 462 -27.45 32.48 -46.48
CA ARG A 462 -28.79 32.10 -47.06
C ARG A 462 -28.82 31.41 -48.45
N ASP A 463 -29.86 30.66 -48.85
CA ASP A 463 -31.28 30.72 -48.44
C ASP A 463 -32.09 29.40 -48.64
N ASN A 464 -33.21 29.29 -47.90
CA ASN A 464 -34.49 28.57 -48.15
C ASN A 464 -34.61 27.06 -48.51
N GLY A 465 -35.47 26.37 -47.72
CA GLY A 465 -36.49 25.43 -48.25
C GLY A 465 -36.81 24.18 -47.41
N GLY A 466 -38.04 24.02 -46.90
CA GLY A 466 -38.57 22.71 -46.44
C GLY A 466 -39.41 22.70 -45.15
N GLU A 467 -40.68 22.31 -45.26
CA GLU A 467 -41.76 22.50 -44.27
C GLU A 467 -41.75 21.68 -42.97
N LEU A 468 -42.36 22.32 -41.96
CA LEU A 468 -43.13 21.78 -40.83
C LEU A 468 -43.80 20.40 -41.02
N VAL A 469 -43.60 19.50 -40.03
CA VAL A 469 -44.70 18.76 -39.40
C VAL A 469 -44.58 18.90 -37.88
N ARG A 470 -45.69 19.23 -37.22
CA ARG A 470 -45.80 19.26 -35.75
C ARG A 470 -46.31 17.92 -35.28
N ASP A 471 -45.81 17.41 -34.15
CA ASP A 471 -46.67 16.64 -33.27
C ASP A 471 -46.40 16.85 -31.78
N ARG A 472 -47.46 16.75 -30.98
CA ARG A 472 -47.44 17.01 -29.52
C ARG A 472 -47.43 15.68 -28.78
N MET A 473 -46.56 15.51 -27.78
CA MET A 473 -46.88 14.64 -26.65
C MET A 473 -46.70 15.31 -25.29
N ILE A 474 -47.82 15.29 -24.58
CA ILE A 474 -48.09 15.74 -23.22
C ILE A 474 -47.17 15.02 -22.23
N GLY A 475 -46.57 15.77 -21.30
CA GLY A 475 -45.66 15.22 -20.31
C GLY A 475 -46.34 14.44 -19.18
N ARG A 476 -45.54 13.66 -18.44
CA ARG A 476 -45.89 13.11 -17.12
C ARG A 476 -44.76 13.39 -16.13
N ARG A 477 -45.10 13.96 -14.97
CA ARG A 477 -44.19 14.08 -13.82
C ARG A 477 -44.16 12.74 -13.07
N PRO A 478 -43.01 12.32 -12.50
CA PRO A 478 -42.99 11.20 -11.55
C PRO A 478 -43.66 11.59 -10.22
N PRO A 479 -44.27 10.64 -9.49
CA PRO A 479 -44.98 10.92 -8.24
C PRO A 479 -44.02 11.10 -7.06
N LYS A 480 -44.35 12.04 -6.16
CA LYS A 480 -43.74 12.13 -4.83
C LYS A 480 -44.18 10.93 -3.99
N ARG A 481 -43.24 10.17 -3.41
CA ARG A 481 -43.54 9.30 -2.25
C ARG A 481 -43.43 10.11 -0.96
N ARG A 482 -44.38 9.90 -0.04
CA ARG A 482 -44.38 10.46 1.32
C ARG A 482 -45.08 9.47 2.25
N GLY A 483 -44.46 9.19 3.40
CA GLY A 483 -45.08 8.58 4.58
C GLY A 483 -45.36 7.08 4.52
N LEU A 484 -44.67 6.30 5.36
CA LEU A 484 -45.24 5.76 6.61
C LEU A 484 -44.32 4.68 7.16
N PHE A 485 -43.74 4.92 8.34
CA PHE A 485 -43.66 3.99 9.47
C PHE A 485 -43.13 4.78 10.67
N ASP A 486 -44.05 5.23 11.52
CA ASP A 486 -43.81 5.35 12.95
C ASP A 486 -44.11 3.96 13.59
N ASP A 487 -43.80 3.81 14.89
CA ASP A 487 -43.94 2.58 15.71
C ASP A 487 -42.84 1.50 15.54
N LEU A 488 -41.61 1.80 16.02
CA LEU A 488 -40.95 1.09 17.14
C LEU A 488 -39.66 1.79 17.60
#